data_AF-A0A2E8D8R0-F1
#
_entry.id   AF-A0A2E8D8R0-F1
#
_cell.length_a   1.000
_cell.length_b   1.000
_cell.length_c   1.000
_cell.angle_alpha   90.00
_cell.angle_beta   90.00
_cell.angle_gamma   90.00
#
_symmetry.space_group_name_H-M   'P 1'
#
loop_
_entity.id
_entity.type
_entity.pdbx_description
1 polymer ?
#
loop_
_entity_poly.entity_id
_entity_poly.type
_entity_poly.pdbx_seq_one_letter_code
_entity_poly.pdbx_strand_id
1 'polypeptide(L)'
;MQYDHTQTAPLHLLFVGVGIAMLVGGWLTRELVVQIILYCSGGLMFILALSFRQLTVSDENDRLLISFGPLPLFRCAFSIPRSRR
;
A
#
# COMPACT_ATOMS: atom_id res chain seq x y z
N MET A 1 5.53 9.15 26.53
CA MET A 1 5.57 7.69 26.29
C MET A 1 5.54 7.53 24.79
N GLN A 2 6.53 6.86 24.20
CA GLN A 2 6.62 6.68 22.76
C GLN A 2 5.78 5.46 22.39
N TYR A 3 4.70 5.65 21.64
CA TYR A 3 3.81 4.58 21.21
C TYR A 3 4.10 4.27 19.74
N ASP A 4 4.74 3.12 19.49
CA ASP A 4 5.08 2.63 18.16
C ASP A 4 4.25 1.38 17.89
N HIS A 5 3.32 1.47 16.94
CA HIS A 5 2.50 0.34 16.53
C HIS A 5 2.55 0.16 15.02
N THR A 6 3.04 -1.00 14.60
CA THR A 6 2.99 -1.43 13.21
C THR A 6 1.78 -2.33 13.02
N GLN A 7 0.76 -1.82 12.34
CA GLN A 7 -0.41 -2.60 11.95
C GLN A 7 -0.19 -3.19 10.56
N THR A 8 -0.21 -4.52 10.46
CA THR A 8 -0.16 -5.22 9.17
C THR A 8 -1.58 -5.31 8.62
N ALA A 9 -1.86 -4.64 7.50
CA ALA A 9 -3.15 -4.76 6.84
C ALA A 9 -3.13 -5.97 5.90
N PRO A 10 -4.11 -6.89 5.97
CA PRO A 10 -4.19 -8.04 5.06
C PRO A 10 -4.55 -7.64 3.62
N LEU A 11 -4.87 -6.37 3.38
CA LEU A 11 -5.28 -5.84 2.07
C LEU A 11 -4.21 -6.05 0.99
N HIS A 12 -2.92 -6.10 1.35
CA HIS A 12 -1.86 -6.43 0.41
C HIS A 12 -2.03 -7.81 -0.24
N LEU A 13 -2.60 -8.79 0.46
CA LEU A 13 -2.87 -10.13 -0.08
C LEU A 13 -3.95 -10.09 -1.16
N LEU A 14 -4.96 -9.24 -0.99
CA LEU A 14 -6.01 -9.03 -1.99
C LEU A 14 -5.39 -8.46 -3.27
N PHE A 15 -4.58 -7.41 -3.16
CA PHE A 15 -3.91 -6.80 -4.30
C PHE A 15 -2.94 -7.76 -5.00
N VAL A 16 -2.20 -8.57 -4.25
CA VAL A 16 -1.36 -9.65 -4.81
C VAL A 16 -2.21 -10.65 -5.59
N GLY A 17 -3.32 -11.12 -5.01
CA GLY A 17 -4.22 -12.07 -5.67
C GLY A 17 -4.79 -11.52 -6.98
N VAL A 18 -5.26 -10.27 -6.97
CA VAL A 18 -5.75 -9.59 -8.18
C VAL A 18 -4.64 -9.41 -9.21
N GLY A 19 -3.44 -9.00 -8.78
CA GLY A 19 -2.27 -8.86 -9.66
C GLY A 19 -1.89 -10.18 -10.35
N ILE A 20 -1.85 -11.28 -9.61
CA ILE A 20 -1.61 -12.63 -10.16
C ILE A 20 -2.69 -13.00 -11.17
N ALA A 21 -3.97 -12.79 -10.84
CA ALA A 21 -5.07 -13.09 -11.74
C ALA A 21 -4.98 -12.32 -13.06
N MET A 22 -4.57 -11.04 -13.02
CA MET A 22 -4.35 -10.23 -14.22
C MET A 22 -3.18 -10.75 -15.06
N LEU A 23 -2.05 -11.13 -14.45
CA LEU A 23 -0.92 -11.71 -15.17
C LEU A 23 -1.29 -13.05 -15.84
N VAL A 24 -2.01 -13.92 -15.12
CA VAL A 24 -2.51 -15.18 -15.67
C VAL A 24 -3.49 -14.93 -16.81
N GLY A 25 -4.41 -13.96 -16.66
CA GLY A 25 -5.31 -13.55 -17.72
C GLY A 25 -4.58 -13.05 -18.97
N GLY A 26 -3.52 -12.27 -18.77
CA GLY A 26 -2.61 -11.81 -19.83
C GLY A 26 -1.95 -12.98 -20.57
N TRP A 27 -1.49 -13.99 -19.84
CA TRP A 27 -0.87 -15.18 -20.43
C TRP A 27 -1.86 -16.04 -21.25
N LEU A 28 -3.12 -16.07 -20.85
CA LEU A 28 -4.16 -16.87 -21.51
C LEU A 28 -4.77 -16.20 -22.76
N THR A 29 -4.64 -14.88 -22.90
CA THR A 29 -5.11 -14.17 -24.09
C THR A 29 -4.06 -14.15 -25.20
N ARG A 30 -4.50 -14.11 -26.46
CA ARG A 30 -3.63 -13.99 -27.65
C ARG A 30 -3.60 -12.57 -28.24
N GLU A 31 -4.47 -11.70 -27.76
CA GLU A 31 -4.58 -10.31 -28.23
C GLU A 31 -3.51 -9.44 -27.58
N LEU A 32 -2.54 -8.97 -28.37
CA LEU A 32 -1.38 -8.22 -27.89
C LEU A 32 -1.78 -7.00 -27.03
N VAL A 33 -2.79 -6.25 -27.47
CA VAL A 33 -3.27 -5.06 -26.74
C VAL A 33 -3.83 -5.45 -25.37
N VAL A 34 -4.59 -6.54 -25.30
CA VAL A 34 -5.17 -7.04 -24.04
C VAL A 34 -4.07 -7.56 -23.12
N GLN A 35 -3.05 -8.24 -23.65
CA GLN A 35 -1.87 -8.66 -22.88
C GLN A 35 -1.17 -7.48 -22.23
N ILE A 36 -0.86 -6.44 -23.00
CA ILE A 36 -0.13 -5.26 -22.50
C ILE A 36 -0.94 -4.59 -21.38
N ILE A 37 -2.24 -4.39 -21.57
CA ILE A 37 -3.10 -3.79 -20.55
C ILE A 37 -3.10 -4.64 -19.27
N LEU A 38 -3.30 -5.96 -19.38
CA LEU A 38 -3.35 -6.85 -18.23
C LEU A 38 -2.01 -6.93 -17.48
N TYR A 39 -0.90 -6.96 -18.19
CA TYR A 39 0.42 -6.95 -17.56
C TYR A 39 0.72 -5.61 -16.88
N CYS A 40 0.40 -4.48 -17.50
CA CYS A 40 0.54 -3.15 -16.89
C CYS A 40 -0.35 -3.02 -15.64
N SER A 41 -1.62 -3.43 -15.73
CA SER A 41 -2.55 -3.40 -14.60
C SER A 41 -2.12 -4.34 -13.47
N GLY A 42 -1.67 -5.55 -13.80
CA GLY A 42 -1.14 -6.51 -12.82
C GLY A 42 0.09 -5.96 -12.10
N GLY A 43 1.03 -5.38 -12.85
CA GLY A 43 2.19 -4.69 -12.28
C GLY A 43 1.80 -3.55 -11.34
N LEU A 44 0.83 -2.73 -11.73
CA LEU A 44 0.30 -1.66 -10.87
C LEU A 44 -0.30 -2.21 -9.57
N MET A 45 -1.03 -3.34 -9.62
CA MET A 45 -1.59 -3.98 -8.43
C MET A 45 -0.50 -4.46 -7.46
N PHE A 46 0.64 -4.95 -7.95
CA PHE A 46 1.77 -5.29 -7.07
C PHE A 46 2.39 -4.06 -6.40
N ILE A 47 2.53 -2.94 -7.13
CA ILE A 47 3.01 -1.68 -6.55
C ILE A 47 2.08 -1.21 -5.43
N LEU A 48 0.77 -1.28 -5.65
CA LEU A 48 -0.23 -0.98 -4.63
C LEU A 48 -0.13 -1.96 -3.45
N ALA A 49 0.00 -3.26 -3.70
CA ALA A 49 0.15 -4.26 -2.64
C ALA A 49 1.33 -3.95 -1.71
N LEU A 50 2.47 -3.56 -2.28
CA LEU A 50 3.65 -3.16 -1.50
C LEU A 50 3.39 -1.91 -0.67
N SER A 51 2.65 -0.95 -1.21
CA SER A 51 2.25 0.28 -0.50
C SER A 51 1.37 -0.03 0.72
N PHE A 52 0.46 -1.00 0.61
CA PHE A 52 -0.48 -1.34 1.69
C PHE A 52 -0.02 -2.48 2.62
N ARG A 53 1.21 -2.98 2.48
CA ARG A 53 1.71 -4.14 3.24
C ARG A 53 1.89 -3.87 4.73
N GLN A 54 2.36 -2.68 5.08
CA GLN A 54 2.65 -2.29 6.46
C GLN A 54 2.09 -0.89 6.67
N LEU A 55 1.35 -0.67 7.74
CA LEU A 55 0.95 0.66 8.17
C LEU A 55 1.68 0.92 9.47
N THR A 56 2.70 1.77 9.43
CA THR A 56 3.48 2.16 10.59
C THR A 56 2.91 3.46 11.13
N VAL A 57 2.32 3.41 12.32
CA VAL A 57 1.92 4.60 13.07
C VAL A 57 2.93 4.81 14.19
N SER A 58 3.63 5.95 14.16
CA SER A 58 4.51 6.37 15.24
C SER A 58 3.93 7.66 15.85
N ASP A 59 3.64 7.60 17.15
CA ASP A 59 3.19 8.76 17.93
C ASP A 59 4.39 9.39 18.64
N GLU A 60 4.82 10.56 18.17
CA GLU A 60 5.86 11.38 18.78
C GLU A 60 5.26 12.64 19.42
N ASN A 61 4.78 12.52 20.65
CA ASN A 61 4.35 13.59 21.59
C ASN A 61 3.39 14.68 21.06
N ASP A 62 3.76 15.45 20.02
CA ASP A 62 2.96 16.48 19.35
C ASP A 62 2.71 16.15 17.84
N ARG A 63 3.18 15.01 17.33
CA ARG A 63 3.08 14.61 15.91
C ARG A 63 2.71 13.13 15.75
N LEU A 64 1.72 12.86 14.88
CA LEU A 64 1.37 11.52 14.44
C LEU A 64 1.97 11.29 13.05
N LEU A 65 2.81 10.26 12.91
CA LEU A 65 3.41 9.86 11.64
C LEU A 65 2.73 8.59 11.15
N ILE A 66 2.10 8.66 9.98
CA ILE A 66 1.52 7.50 9.30
C ILE A 66 2.36 7.22 8.04
N SER A 67 2.98 6.05 7.98
CA SER A 67 3.74 5.58 6.82
C SER A 67 3.15 4.27 6.29
N PHE A 68 2.91 4.22 4.99
CA PHE A 68 2.39 3.05 4.28
C PHE A 68 3.53 2.34 3.53
N GLY A 69 3.80 1.08 3.90
CA GLY A 69 4.67 0.14 3.21
C GLY A 69 6.18 0.46 3.30
N PRO A 70 7.03 -0.43 2.77
CA PRO A 70 8.46 -0.16 2.58
C PRO A 70 8.74 0.90 1.51
N LEU A 71 7.77 1.16 0.62
CA LEU A 71 7.82 2.25 -0.36
C LEU A 71 7.02 3.43 0.19
N PRO A 72 7.68 4.54 0.56
CA PRO A 72 7.03 5.63 1.27
C PRO A 72 6.24 6.56 0.33
N LEU A 73 5.38 5.99 -0.50
CA LEU A 73 4.59 6.75 -1.48
C LEU A 73 3.54 7.64 -0.82
N PHE A 74 3.04 7.22 0.35
CA PHE A 74 2.08 7.98 1.14
C PHE A 74 2.65 8.19 2.54
N ARG A 75 3.31 9.33 2.76
CA ARG A 75 3.65 9.82 4.10
C ARG A 75 2.66 10.90 4.47
N CYS A 76 1.92 10.70 5.55
CA CYS A 76 1.06 11.73 6.10
C CYS A 76 1.54 12.03 7.52
N ALA A 77 1.89 13.29 7.76
CA ALA A 77 2.28 13.79 9.07
C ALA A 77 1.20 14.73 9.58
N PHE A 78 0.58 14.39 10.70
CA PHE A 78 -0.44 15.21 11.32
C PHE A 78 0.10 15.83 12.62
N SER A 79 -0.02 17.15 12.76
CA SER A 79 0.32 17.84 14.01
C SER A 79 -0.91 17.87 14.90
N ILE A 80 -0.82 17.34 16.12
CA ILE A 80 -1.94 17.38 17.05
C ILE A 80 -1.95 18.78 17.70
N PRO A 81 -3.02 19.59 17.55
CA PRO A 81 -3.10 20.87 18.23
C PRO A 81 -3.25 20.64 19.74
N ARG A 82 -2.32 21.18 20.55
CA ARG A 82 -2.45 21.16 22.01
C ARG A 82 -3.71 21.92 22.42
N SER A 83 -4.74 21.20 22.87
CA SER A 83 -5.80 21.83 23.66
C SER A 83 -5.15 22.30 24.97
N ARG A 84 -5.02 23.62 25.15
CA ARG A 84 -4.55 24.23 26.40
C ARG A 84 -5.37 23.65 27.55
N ARG A 85 -4.71 22.91 28.44
CA ARG A 85 -5.17 22.76 29.82
C ARG A 85 -4.58 23.89 30.65
#